data_AF-A0A443SMA0-F1
#
_entry.id   AF-A0A443SMA0-F1
#
_cell.length_a   1.000
_cell.length_b   1.000
_cell.length_c   1.000
_cell.angle_alpha   90.00
_cell.angle_beta   90.00
_cell.angle_gamma   90.00
#
_symmetry.space_group_name_H-M   'P 1'
#
loop_
_entity.id
_entity.type
_entity.pdbx_description
1 polymer ?
#
loop_
_entity_poly.entity_id
_entity_poly.type
_entity_poly.pdbx_seq_one_letter_code
_entity_poly.pdbx_strand_id
1 'polypeptide(L)'
;MIICGKKLSICCSVISVWAILMLTLMGVLMYSHSLAFAEDLNLKSLHREDFLVAAYNRYESAAHNCWIAVCIYIITLGLSVHQYYLNRKLQYGL
;
A
#
# COMPACT_ATOMS: atom_id res chain seq x y z
N MET A 1 -11.99 18.24 13.36
CA MET A 1 -13.27 17.49 13.32
C MET A 1 -13.00 16.03 13.63
N ILE A 2 -13.77 15.43 14.53
CA ILE A 2 -13.69 13.99 14.84
C ILE A 2 -14.59 13.28 13.84
N ILE A 3 -13.99 12.65 12.82
CA ILE A 3 -14.74 12.08 11.70
C ILE A 3 -15.05 10.58 11.93
N CYS A 4 -14.30 9.89 12.81
CA CYS A 4 -14.46 8.45 13.05
C CYS A 4 -14.53 8.11 14.55
N GLY A 5 -15.43 7.19 14.91
CA GLY A 5 -15.57 6.64 16.26
C GLY A 5 -14.39 5.73 16.65
N LYS A 6 -14.13 5.64 17.96
CA LYS A 6 -13.01 4.88 18.59
C LYS A 6 -12.77 3.46 18.04
N LYS A 7 -13.84 2.70 17.76
CA LYS A 7 -13.74 1.33 17.22
C LYS A 7 -13.29 1.30 15.76
N LEU A 8 -13.76 2.26 14.95
CA LEU A 8 -13.43 2.34 13.53
C LEU A 8 -11.98 2.82 13.30
N SER A 9 -11.51 3.77 14.12
CA SER A 9 -10.13 4.27 14.06
C SER A 9 -9.09 3.17 14.36
N ILE A 10 -9.36 2.30 15.33
CA ILE A 10 -8.48 1.15 15.64
C ILE A 10 -8.46 0.14 14.49
N CYS A 11 -9.63 -0.20 13.94
CA CYS A 11 -9.72 -1.10 12.79
C CYS A 11 -8.93 -0.56 11.58
N CYS A 12 -9.11 0.73 11.27
CA CYS A 12 -8.42 1.39 10.16
C CYS A 12 -6.89 1.43 10.37
N SER A 13 -6.43 1.57 11.62
CA SER A 13 -5.01 1.52 11.96
C SER A 13 -4.42 0.13 11.71
N VAL A 14 -5.10 -0.94 12.16
CA VAL A 14 -4.63 -2.32 11.97
C VAL A 14 -4.58 -2.71 10.49
N ILE A 15 -5.62 -2.36 9.73
CA ILE A 15 -5.65 -2.61 8.28
C ILE A 15 -4.55 -1.83 7.57
N SER A 16 -4.31 -0.58 7.96
CA SER A 16 -3.25 0.24 7.37
C SER A 16 -1.86 -0.35 7.63
N VAL A 17 -1.57 -0.81 8.86
CA VAL A 17 -0.28 -1.47 9.17
C VAL A 17 -0.09 -2.74 8.35
N TRP A 18 -1.13 -3.57 8.25
CA TRP A 18 -1.10 -4.79 7.44
C TRP A 18 -0.86 -4.48 5.95
N ALA A 19 -1.59 -3.51 5.40
CA ALA A 19 -1.47 -3.09 4.01
C ALA A 19 -0.06 -2.56 3.70
N ILE A 20 0.52 -1.74 4.59
CA ILE A 20 1.89 -1.21 4.43
C ILE A 20 2.90 -2.37 4.33
N LEU A 21 2.83 -3.35 5.22
CA LEU A 21 3.76 -4.49 5.21
C LEU A 21 3.64 -5.30 3.92
N MET A 22 2.41 -5.67 3.52
CA MET A 22 2.18 -6.45 2.30
C MET A 22 2.59 -5.69 1.03
N LEU A 23 2.21 -4.42 0.90
CA LEU A 23 2.54 -3.60 -0.27
C LEU A 23 4.04 -3.32 -0.36
N THR A 24 4.72 -3.10 0.76
CA THR A 24 6.17 -2.85 0.76
C THR A 24 6.93 -4.11 0.30
N LEU A 25 6.55 -5.28 0.81
CA LEU A 25 7.13 -6.56 0.34
C LEU A 25 6.88 -6.77 -1.16
N MET A 26 5.65 -6.56 -1.62
CA MET A 26 5.29 -6.71 -3.03
C MET A 26 6.03 -5.70 -3.93
N GLY A 27 6.15 -4.44 -3.50
CA GLY A 27 6.88 -3.40 -4.23
C GLY A 27 8.37 -3.73 -4.39
N VAL A 28 9.02 -4.23 -3.34
CA VAL A 28 10.44 -4.65 -3.39
C VAL A 28 10.63 -5.86 -4.30
N LEU A 29 9.72 -6.85 -4.25
CA LEU A 29 9.78 -8.04 -5.11
C LEU A 29 9.54 -7.69 -6.60
N MET A 30 8.64 -6.74 -6.88
CA MET A 30 8.40 -6.24 -8.23
C MET A 30 9.59 -5.40 -8.75
N TYR A 31 10.21 -4.57 -7.91
CA TYR A 31 11.43 -3.84 -8.27
C TYR A 31 12.60 -4.78 -8.59
N SER A 32 12.67 -5.91 -7.90
CA SER A 32 13.64 -6.98 -8.15
C SER A 32 13.30 -7.86 -9.36
N HIS A 33 12.25 -7.54 -10.12
CA HIS A 33 11.79 -8.31 -11.30
C HIS A 33 11.57 -9.81 -11.01
N SER A 34 11.00 -10.12 -9.85
CA SER A 34 10.79 -11.51 -9.42
C SER A 34 9.79 -12.25 -10.32
N LEU A 35 10.19 -13.43 -10.84
CA LEU A 35 9.36 -14.30 -11.69
C LEU A 35 8.03 -14.72 -11.04
N ALA A 36 7.93 -14.67 -9.71
CA ALA A 36 6.70 -15.01 -8.99
C ALA A 36 5.51 -14.11 -9.36
N PHE A 37 5.78 -12.87 -9.81
CA PHE A 37 4.74 -11.92 -10.23
C PHE A 37 4.50 -11.89 -11.75
N ALA A 38 5.20 -12.73 -12.52
CA ALA A 38 5.07 -12.75 -13.97
C ALA A 38 3.67 -13.14 -14.45
N GLU A 39 3.00 -14.02 -13.69
CA GLU A 39 1.63 -14.44 -13.97
C GLU A 39 0.61 -13.35 -13.62
N ASP A 40 0.82 -12.66 -12.50
CA ASP A 40 -0.01 -11.53 -12.05
C ASP A 40 0.03 -10.36 -13.05
N LEU A 41 1.21 -10.08 -13.63
CA LEU A 41 1.43 -9.04 -14.63
C LEU A 41 0.97 -9.42 -16.06
N ASN A 42 0.42 -10.63 -16.22
CA ASN A 42 -0.10 -11.17 -17.47
C ASN A 42 0.86 -11.05 -18.67
N LEU A 43 2.15 -11.35 -18.43
CA LEU A 43 3.20 -11.19 -19.44
C LEU A 43 3.01 -12.10 -20.65
N LYS A 44 2.24 -13.19 -20.51
CA LYS A 44 1.95 -14.18 -21.56
C LYS A 44 1.24 -13.60 -22.80
N SER A 45 0.64 -12.41 -22.68
CA SER A 45 -0.05 -11.72 -23.77
C SER A 45 0.86 -10.87 -24.67
N LEU A 46 2.14 -10.68 -24.31
CA LEU A 46 3.08 -9.86 -25.08
C LEU A 46 3.59 -10.58 -26.34
N HIS A 47 3.70 -9.83 -27.45
CA HIS A 47 4.31 -10.28 -28.68
C HIS A 47 5.80 -10.61 -28.47
N ARG A 48 6.29 -11.66 -29.15
CA ARG A 48 7.60 -12.28 -28.90
C ARG A 48 8.79 -11.35 -29.15
N GLU A 49 8.63 -10.35 -30.01
CA GLU A 49 9.74 -9.50 -30.48
C GLU A 49 10.15 -8.42 -29.46
N ASP A 50 9.21 -7.92 -28.64
CA ASP A 50 9.46 -6.88 -27.61
C ASP A 50 9.16 -7.35 -26.18
N PHE A 51 9.05 -8.66 -25.97
CA PHE A 51 8.59 -9.26 -24.71
C PHE A 51 9.38 -8.76 -23.48
N LEU A 52 10.71 -8.70 -23.57
CA LEU A 52 11.56 -8.32 -22.43
C LEU A 52 11.41 -6.85 -22.04
N VAL A 53 11.36 -5.95 -23.01
CA VAL A 53 11.23 -4.51 -22.76
C VAL A 53 9.85 -4.19 -22.20
N ALA A 54 8.81 -4.74 -22.81
CA ALA A 54 7.44 -4.52 -22.33
C ALA A 54 7.19 -5.21 -20.98
N ALA A 55 7.85 -6.33 -20.68
CA ALA A 55 7.80 -6.95 -19.35
C ALA A 55 8.44 -6.07 -18.27
N TYR A 56 9.65 -5.56 -18.52
CA TYR A 56 10.35 -4.67 -17.59
C TYR A 56 9.51 -3.41 -17.28
N ASN A 57 8.93 -2.79 -18.30
CA ASN A 57 8.05 -1.63 -18.14
C ASN A 57 6.81 -1.92 -17.27
N ARG A 58 6.25 -3.12 -17.39
CA ARG A 58 5.09 -3.55 -16.58
C ARG A 58 5.47 -3.75 -15.11
N TYR A 59 6.62 -4.37 -14.84
CA TYR A 59 7.16 -4.50 -13.48
C TYR A 59 7.41 -3.14 -12.85
N GLU A 60 8.08 -2.23 -13.56
CA GLU A 60 8.42 -0.91 -13.04
C GLU A 60 7.16 -0.06 -12.76
N SER A 61 6.18 -0.11 -13.66
CA SER A 61 4.89 0.57 -13.48
C SER A 61 4.11 0.03 -12.27
N ALA A 62 4.07 -1.30 -12.10
CA ALA A 62 3.39 -1.92 -10.98
C ALA A 62 4.10 -1.62 -9.64
N ALA A 63 5.44 -1.66 -9.63
CA ALA A 63 6.24 -1.29 -8.46
C ALA A 63 5.99 0.17 -8.04
N HIS A 64 5.92 1.10 -9.00
CA HIS A 64 5.59 2.50 -8.73
C HIS A 64 4.20 2.67 -8.09
N ASN A 65 3.18 2.00 -8.66
CA ASN A 65 1.83 2.04 -8.09
C ASN A 65 1.78 1.50 -6.66
N CYS A 66 2.50 0.41 -6.41
CA CYS A 66 2.62 -0.19 -5.08
C CYS A 66 3.28 0.77 -4.09
N TRP A 67 4.35 1.46 -4.51
CA TRP A 67 5.05 2.44 -3.68
C TRP A 67 4.19 3.66 -3.34
N ILE A 68 3.43 4.17 -4.32
CA ILE A 68 2.46 5.25 -4.10
C ILE A 68 1.37 4.80 -3.11
N ALA A 69 0.87 3.57 -3.25
CA ALA A 69 -0.10 3.02 -2.30
C ALA A 69 0.46 2.94 -0.88
N VAL A 70 1.70 2.48 -0.70
CA VAL A 70 2.39 2.48 0.61
C VAL A 70 2.40 3.88 1.21
N CYS A 71 2.78 4.91 0.44
CA CYS A 71 2.77 6.30 0.90
C CYS A 71 1.38 6.76 1.36
N ILE A 72 0.32 6.42 0.61
CA ILE A 72 -1.06 6.77 0.97
C ILE A 72 -1.48 6.07 2.28
N TYR A 73 -1.12 4.80 2.47
CA TYR A 73 -1.42 4.08 3.70
C TYR A 73 -0.64 4.61 4.92
N ILE A 74 0.61 5.06 4.74
CA ILE A 74 1.38 5.73 5.80
C ILE A 74 0.68 7.03 6.24
N ILE A 75 0.23 7.85 5.28
CA ILE A 75 -0.51 9.09 5.58
C ILE A 75 -1.81 8.76 6.31
N THR A 76 -2.56 7.77 5.81
CA THR A 76 -3.82 7.31 6.42
C THR A 76 -3.60 6.85 7.86
N LEU A 77 -2.54 6.07 8.10
CA LEU A 77 -2.14 5.63 9.44
C LEU A 77 -1.84 6.84 10.34
N GLY A 78 -1.03 7.80 9.87
CA GLY A 78 -0.72 9.03 10.62
C GLY A 78 -1.97 9.82 11.02
N LEU A 79 -2.91 10.00 10.07
CA LEU A 79 -4.19 10.66 10.33
C LEU A 79 -5.05 9.88 11.33
N SER A 80 -5.09 8.55 11.21
CA SER A 80 -5.85 7.70 12.13
C SER A 80 -5.30 7.75 13.57
N VAL A 81 -3.97 7.78 13.73
CA VAL A 81 -3.29 7.93 15.02
C VAL A 81 -3.54 9.32 15.61
N HIS A 82 -3.49 10.36 14.77
CA HIS A 82 -3.80 11.73 15.19
C HIS A 82 -5.27 11.84 15.67
N GLN A 83 -6.21 11.27 14.93
CA GLN A 83 -7.62 11.20 15.34
C GLN A 83 -7.81 10.40 16.64
N TYR A 84 -7.08 9.29 16.80
CA TYR A 84 -7.11 8.48 18.02
C TYR A 84 -6.59 9.26 19.25
N TYR A 85 -5.50 10.02 19.10
CA TYR A 85 -4.94 10.85 20.17
C TYR A 85 -5.90 11.98 20.58
N LEU A 86 -6.51 12.68 19.62
CA LEU A 86 -7.51 13.72 19.89
C LEU A 86 -8.75 13.14 20.59
N ASN A 87 -9.24 11.98 20.15
CA ASN A 87 -10.34 11.28 20.81
C ASN A 87 -10.00 10.87 22.24
N ARG A 88 -8.76 10.44 22.51
CA ARG A 88 -8.30 10.15 23.87
C ARG A 88 -8.31 11.41 24.73
N LYS A 89 -7.78 12.54 24.25
CA LYS A 89 -7.77 13.80 25.01
C LYS A 89 -9.17 14.27 25.41
N LEU A 90 -10.13 14.23 24.48
CA LEU A 90 -11.51 14.63 24.77
C LEU A 90 -12.20 13.69 25.79
N GLN A 91 -11.89 12.40 25.78
CA GLN A 91 -12.43 11.47 26.78
C GLN A 91 -11.87 11.69 28.19
N TYR A 92 -10.62 12.15 28.34
CA TYR A 92 -10.00 12.41 29.64
C TYR A 92 -10.23 13.85 30.16
N GLY A 93 -10.91 14.70 29.40
CA GLY A 93 -11.48 15.97 29.90
C GLY A 93 -10.48 16.98 30.45
N LEU A 94 -9.39 17.25 29.72
CA LEU A 94 -8.55 18.44 29.94
C LEU A 94 -8.97 19.57 29.00
#